data_AF-A0A1F8S5K8-F1
#
_entry.id   AF-A0A1F8S5K8-F1
#
_cell.length_a   1.000
_cell.length_b   1.000
_cell.length_c   1.000
_cell.angle_alpha   90.00
_cell.angle_beta   90.00
_cell.angle_gamma   90.00
#
_symmetry.space_group_name_H-M   'P 1'
#
loop_
_entity.id
_entity.type
_entity.pdbx_description
1 polymer ?
#
loop_
_entity_poly.entity_id
_entity_poly.type
_entity_poly.pdbx_seq_one_letter_code
_entity_poly.pdbx_strand_id
1 'polypeptide(L)'
;MDDRTPAEELPHLYRAVLDTVVRLEHAGARDFAWRIRRDALRTYSTRWDEKGRRALERLHRDAQARLAATPRAVERPALSATTRTA
;
A
#
# COMPACT_ATOMS: atom_id res chain seq x y z
N MET A 1 5.92 4.65 24.63
CA MET A 1 6.58 4.14 23.41
C MET A 1 5.95 2.80 23.12
N ASP A 2 5.29 2.63 21.98
CA ASP A 2 4.88 1.30 21.52
C ASP A 2 6.15 0.53 21.17
N ASP A 3 6.79 -0.15 22.13
CA ASP A 3 7.88 -1.09 21.88
C ASP A 3 7.32 -2.40 21.30
N ARG A 4 6.61 -2.28 20.18
CA ARG A 4 6.16 -3.45 19.44
C ARG A 4 7.37 -4.06 18.76
N THR A 5 7.56 -5.35 19.03
CA THR A 5 8.58 -6.16 18.37
C THR A 5 8.31 -6.18 16.86
N PRO A 6 9.34 -6.41 16.03
CA PRO A 6 9.15 -6.55 14.58
C PRO A 6 8.04 -7.54 14.21
N ALA A 7 7.94 -8.66 14.93
CA ALA A 7 6.91 -9.67 14.71
C ALA A 7 5.47 -9.15 14.93
N GLU A 8 5.27 -8.18 15.82
CA GLU A 8 3.97 -7.55 16.08
C GLU A 8 3.63 -6.48 15.03
N GLU A 9 4.64 -5.80 14.48
CA GLU A 9 4.45 -4.78 13.43
C GLU A 9 4.23 -5.40 12.04
N LEU A 10 4.89 -6.52 11.74
CA LEU A 10 4.89 -7.15 10.41
C LEU A 10 3.47 -7.40 9.86
N PRO A 11 2.51 -7.96 10.62
CA PRO A 11 1.14 -8.16 10.14
C PRO A 11 0.40 -6.85 9.82
N HIS A 12 0.71 -5.76 10.52
CA HIS A 12 0.11 -4.45 10.27
C HIS A 12 0.71 -3.82 9.00
N LEU A 13 2.03 -3.85 8.87
CA LEU A 13 2.74 -3.39 7.67
C LEU A 13 2.32 -4.18 6.43
N TYR A 14 2.18 -5.50 6.55
CA TYR A 14 1.75 -6.35 5.45
C TYR A 14 0.36 -5.97 4.93
N ARG A 15 -0.62 -5.77 5.83
CA ARG A 15 -1.97 -5.31 5.45
C ARG A 15 -1.94 -3.94 4.79
N ALA A 16 -1.18 -2.98 5.33
CA ALA A 16 -1.06 -1.65 4.74
C ALA A 16 -0.46 -1.67 3.32
N VAL A 17 0.48 -2.59 3.05
CA VAL A 17 0.99 -2.82 1.69
C VAL A 17 -0.12 -3.36 0.79
N LEU A 18 -0.89 -4.36 1.22
CA LEU A 18 -1.99 -4.92 0.43
C LEU A 18 -3.08 -3.89 0.12
N ASP A 19 -3.43 -3.02 1.07
CA ASP A 19 -4.39 -1.93 0.83
C ASP A 19 -3.89 -0.97 -0.25
N THR A 20 -2.58 -0.68 -0.25
CA THR A 20 -1.96 0.17 -1.28
C THR A 20 -1.92 -0.54 -2.64
N VAL A 21 -1.69 -1.85 -2.66
CA VAL A 21 -1.76 -2.68 -3.88
C VAL A 21 -3.14 -2.59 -4.51
N VAL A 22 -4.22 -2.75 -3.73
CA VAL A 22 -5.60 -2.64 -4.23
C VAL A 22 -5.84 -1.26 -4.86
N ARG A 23 -5.37 -0.19 -4.22
CA ARG A 23 -5.47 1.18 -4.76
C ARG A 23 -4.70 1.34 -6.09
N LEU A 24 -3.51 0.75 -6.20
CA LEU A 24 -2.72 0.74 -7.43
C LEU A 24 -3.41 -0.04 -8.56
N GLU A 25 -3.99 -1.20 -8.26
CA GLU A 25 -4.76 -2.00 -9.22
C GLU A 25 -5.96 -1.20 -9.77
N HIS A 26 -6.69 -0.52 -8.89
CA HIS A 26 -7.79 0.38 -9.28
C HIS A 26 -7.33 1.59 -10.08
N ALA A 27 -6.13 2.11 -9.81
CA ALA A 27 -5.53 3.20 -10.57
C ALA A 27 -4.96 2.76 -11.94
N GLY A 28 -5.01 1.46 -12.25
CA GLY A 28 -4.54 0.87 -13.51
C GLY A 28 -3.06 0.45 -13.50
N ALA A 29 -2.35 0.60 -12.38
CA ALA A 29 -0.93 0.25 -12.26
C ALA A 29 -0.72 -1.25 -11.93
N ARG A 30 -1.42 -2.15 -12.65
CA ARG A 30 -1.55 -3.58 -12.33
C ARG A 30 -0.22 -4.33 -12.24
N ASP A 31 0.69 -4.14 -13.20
CA ASP A 31 1.98 -4.86 -13.21
C ASP A 31 2.85 -4.49 -12.00
N PHE A 32 2.87 -3.21 -11.66
CA PHE A 32 3.59 -2.73 -10.49
C PHE A 32 2.95 -3.26 -9.19
N ALA A 33 1.62 -3.22 -9.11
CA ALA A 33 0.87 -3.74 -7.97
C ALA A 33 1.13 -5.25 -7.75
N TRP A 34 1.13 -6.04 -8.83
CA TRP A 34 1.45 -7.47 -8.78
C TRP A 34 2.86 -7.73 -8.25
N ARG A 35 3.86 -6.96 -8.70
CA ARG A 35 5.24 -7.06 -8.21
C ARG A 35 5.32 -6.78 -6.70
N ILE A 36 4.70 -5.69 -6.23
CA ILE A 36 4.65 -5.35 -4.81
C ILE A 36 3.98 -6.46 -4.00
N ARG A 37 2.83 -6.98 -4.46
CA ARG A 37 2.12 -8.07 -3.78
C ARG A 37 2.98 -9.32 -3.64
N ARG A 38 3.66 -9.74 -4.72
CA ARG A 38 4.55 -10.90 -4.73
C ARG A 38 5.72 -10.72 -3.76
N ASP A 39 6.36 -9.55 -3.76
CA ASP A 39 7.50 -9.26 -2.89
C ASP A 39 7.08 -9.14 -1.41
N ALA A 40 5.91 -8.57 -1.14
CA ALA A 40 5.34 -8.47 0.19
C ALA A 40 5.00 -9.86 0.74
N LEU A 41 4.34 -10.71 -0.04
CA LEU A 41 4.02 -12.08 0.36
C LEU A 41 5.30 -12.88 0.64
N ARG A 42 6.30 -12.81 -0.25
CA ARG A 42 7.59 -13.49 -0.04
C ARG A 42 8.26 -13.03 1.26
N THR A 43 8.29 -11.73 1.51
CA THR A 43 8.91 -11.16 2.71
C THR A 43 8.16 -11.61 3.96
N TYR A 44 6.83 -11.44 3.97
CA TYR A 44 5.98 -11.83 5.08
C TYR A 44 6.06 -13.34 5.38
N SER A 45 6.16 -14.20 4.36
CA SER A 45 6.25 -15.65 4.59
C SER A 45 7.63 -16.13 5.06
N THR A 46 8.71 -15.35 4.89
CA THR A 46 10.08 -15.86 5.08
C THR A 46 10.95 -15.06 6.04
N ARG A 47 10.58 -13.83 6.40
CA ARG A 47 11.41 -12.93 7.22
C ARG A 47 10.59 -12.25 8.31
N TRP A 48 10.60 -12.83 9.50
CA TRP A 48 9.92 -12.32 10.71
C TRP A 48 10.91 -11.64 11.66
N ASP A 49 11.78 -10.82 11.10
CA ASP A 49 12.81 -10.07 11.81
C ASP A 49 12.78 -8.59 11.40
N GLU A 50 13.69 -7.81 11.98
CA GLU A 50 13.84 -6.39 11.65
C GLU A 50 14.09 -6.17 10.15
N LYS A 51 14.80 -7.09 9.47
CA LYS A 51 15.05 -6.97 8.03
C LYS A 51 13.76 -7.16 7.23
N GLY A 52 12.91 -8.10 7.62
CA GLY A 52 11.58 -8.28 7.05
C GLY A 52 10.69 -7.05 7.25
N ARG A 53 10.71 -6.48 8.46
CA ARG A 53 10.01 -5.24 8.79
C ARG A 53 10.43 -4.07 7.89
N ARG A 54 11.75 -3.80 7.81
CA ARG A 54 12.33 -2.76 6.93
C ARG A 54 12.02 -2.99 5.45
N ALA A 55 11.99 -4.24 5.01
CA ALA A 55 11.64 -4.59 3.64
C ALA A 55 10.16 -4.27 3.34
N LEU A 56 9.23 -4.59 4.25
CA LEU A 56 7.82 -4.22 4.11
C LEU A 56 7.61 -2.70 4.15
N GLU A 57 8.29 -1.97 5.04
CA GLU A 57 8.27 -0.50 5.06
C GLU A 57 8.71 0.10 3.72
N ARG A 58 9.78 -0.44 3.13
CA ARG A 58 10.28 0.02 1.82
C ARG A 58 9.26 -0.26 0.72
N LEU A 59 8.71 -1.48 0.67
CA LEU A 59 7.67 -1.83 -0.31
C LEU A 59 6.45 -0.92 -0.18
N HIS A 60 6.05 -0.59 1.06
CA HIS A 60 4.94 0.33 1.30
C HIS A 60 5.23 1.73 0.79
N ARG A 61 6.42 2.29 1.09
CA ARG A 61 6.85 3.60 0.59
C ARG A 61 6.90 3.65 -0.93
N ASP A 62 7.47 2.63 -1.57
CA ASP A 62 7.56 2.55 -3.04
C ASP A 62 6.17 2.48 -3.68
N ALA A 63 5.24 1.73 -3.07
CA ALA A 63 3.86 1.63 -3.53
C ALA A 63 3.09 2.96 -3.39
N GLN A 64 3.25 3.66 -2.27
CA GLN A 64 2.65 4.98 -2.06
C GLN A 64 3.20 6.01 -3.07
N ALA A 65 4.51 6.03 -3.29
CA ALA A 65 5.12 6.92 -4.27
C ALA A 65 4.60 6.66 -5.69
N ARG A 66 4.48 5.38 -6.10
CA ARG A 66 3.91 5.02 -7.41
C ARG A 66 2.44 5.42 -7.53
N LEU A 67 1.68 5.26 -6.45
CA LEU A 67 0.26 5.60 -6.43
C LEU A 67 0.07 7.11 -6.56
N ALA A 68 0.85 7.91 -5.83
CA ALA A 68 0.86 9.37 -5.94
C ALA A 68 1.24 9.85 -7.35
N ALA A 69 2.16 9.14 -8.02
CA ALA A 69 2.56 9.43 -9.39
C ALA A 69 1.55 8.94 -10.46
N THR A 70 0.48 8.22 -10.08
CA THR A 70 -0.51 7.73 -11.04
C THR A 70 -1.59 8.80 -11.26
N PRO A 71 -1.78 9.33 -12.48
CA PRO A 71 -2.67 10.48 -12.74
C PRO A 71 -4.09 10.30 -12.23
N ARG A 72 -4.63 9.07 -12.35
CA ARG A 72 -5.99 8.72 -11.94
C ARG A 72 -6.23 8.77 -10.42
N ALA A 73 -5.17 8.79 -9.61
CA ALA A 73 -5.27 8.92 -8.15
C ALA A 73 -5.58 10.36 -7.70
N VAL A 74 -5.25 11.35 -8.55
CA VAL A 74 -5.48 12.78 -8.29
C VAL A 74 -6.88 13.21 -8.75
N GLU A 75 -7.50 12.49 -9.69
CA GLU A 75 -8.75 12.87 -10.36
C GLU A 75 -10.03 12.27 -9.77
N ARG A 76 -10.07 11.91 -8.48
CA ARG A 76 -11.35 11.70 -7.77
C ARG A 76 -11.63 12.84 -6.79
N PRO A 77 -11.94 14.07 -7.25
CA PRO A 77 -12.71 14.98 -6.43
C PRO A 77 -14.12 14.39 -6.26
N ALA A 78 -14.65 14.53 -5.06
CA ALA A 78 -15.97 14.06 -4.67
C ALA A 78 -17.06 14.58 -5.62
N LEU A 79 -17.46 13.77 -6.60
CA LEU A 79 -18.70 13.96 -7.34
C LEU A 79 -19.86 13.51 -6.43
N SER A 80 -20.21 14.32 -5.43
CA SER A 80 -21.52 14.33 -4.76
C SER A 80 -21.59 15.42 -3.70
N ALA A 81 -21.82 16.67 -4.12
CA ALA A 81 -22.53 17.68 -3.31
C ALA A 81 -22.93 18.89 -4.17
N THR A 82 -23.45 18.68 -5.39
CA THR A 82 -24.14 19.76 -6.11
C THR A 82 -25.36 19.21 -6.81
N THR A 83 -26.40 18.94 -6.04
CA THR A 83 -27.76 19.06 -6.57
C THR A 83 -28.29 20.41 -6.12
N ARG A 84 -28.14 21.38 -7.02
CA ARG A 84 -28.83 22.68 -7.01
C ARG A 84 -30.16 22.50 -7.73
N THR A 85 -31.30 22.83 -7.11
CA THR A 85 -32.60 23.24 -7.72
C THR A 85 -33.56 23.48 -6.54
N ALA A 86 -34.42 24.48 -6.41
CA ALA A 86 -34.70 25.79 -7.01
C ALA A 86 -35.43 26.59 -5.91
#